data_AF-A0A0C2VVS7-F1
#
_entry.id   AF-A0A0C2VVS7-F1
#
_cell.length_a   1.000
_cell.length_b   1.000
_cell.length_c   1.000
_cell.angle_alpha   90.00
_cell.angle_beta   90.00
_cell.angle_gamma   90.00
#
_symmetry.space_group_name_H-M   'P 1'
#
loop_
_entity.id
_entity.type
_entity.pdbx_description
1 polymer ?
#
loop_
_entity_poly.entity_id
_entity_poly.type
_entity_poly.pdbx_seq_one_letter_code
_entity_poly.pdbx_strand_id
1 'polypeptide(L)' 'MGGIEHWHGLYNRILNSLVDELNVMKMDVRAAFKQAGDLEDLISDDGIHLTAEGYKALSMEIYQNLTQWTKIEKVQHI' A
#
# COMPACT_ATOMS: atom_id res chain seq x y z
N MET A 1 -7.41 5.02 25.34
CA MET A 1 -6.17 5.66 24.85
C MET A 1 -6.22 5.70 23.34
N GLY A 2 -5.91 6.82 22.70
CA GLY A 2 -6.14 7.04 21.26
C GLY A 2 -5.06 7.93 20.62
N GLY A 3 -3.82 7.45 20.58
CA GLY A 3 -2.73 8.12 19.85
C GLY A 3 -2.85 7.92 18.33
N ILE A 4 -2.05 8.67 17.57
CA ILE A 4 -2.04 8.62 16.09
C ILE A 4 -1.82 7.19 15.57
N GLU A 5 -0.91 6.43 16.18
CA GLU A 5 -0.64 5.03 15.83
C GLU A 5 -1.87 4.13 16.02
N HIS A 6 -2.63 4.35 17.09
CA HIS A 6 -3.84 3.59 17.38
C HIS A 6 -4.90 3.83 16.31
N TRP A 7 -5.16 5.10 15.99
CA TRP A 7 -6.17 5.47 14.99
C TRP A 7 -5.77 5.06 13.58
N HIS A 8 -4.50 5.19 13.21
CA HIS A 8 -3.99 4.71 11.92
C HIS A 8 -4.08 3.18 11.80
N GLY A 9 -3.75 2.45 12.87
CA GLY A 9 -3.87 1.00 12.91
C GLY A 9 -5.33 0.53 12.83
N LEU A 10 -6.24 1.21 13.52
CA LEU A 10 -7.67 0.92 13.45
C LEU A 10 -8.25 1.20 12.07
N TYR A 11 -7.91 2.37 11.48
CA TYR A 11 -8.31 2.73 10.12
C TYR A 11 -7.86 1.67 9.11
N ASN A 12 -6.58 1.29 9.11
CA ASN A 12 -6.04 0.30 8.18
C ASN A 12 -6.74 -1.06 8.32
N ARG A 13 -7.06 -1.48 9.55
CA ARG A 13 -7.77 -2.75 9.81
C ARG A 13 -9.20 -2.72 9.27
N ILE A 14 -9.94 -1.65 9.56
CA ILE A 14 -11.32 -1.49 9.12
C ILE A 14 -11.39 -1.41 7.59
N LEU A 15 -10.50 -0.63 6.96
CA LEU A 15 -10.45 -0.51 5.51
C LEU A 15 -10.17 -1.86 4.84
N ASN A 16 -9.23 -2.65 5.38
CA ASN A 16 -8.94 -3.98 4.85
C ASN A 16 -10.14 -4.92 4.96
N SER A 17 -10.82 -4.92 6.10
CA SER A 17 -12.04 -5.72 6.30
C SER A 17 -13.14 -5.32 5.31
N LEU A 18 -13.32 -4.02 5.08
CA LEU A 18 -14.33 -3.51 4.16
C LEU A 18 -14.04 -3.92 2.72
N VAL A 19 -12.78 -3.83 2.28
CA VAL A 19 -12.39 -4.29 0.95
C VAL A 19 -12.67 -5.78 0.75
N ASP A 20 -12.35 -6.59 1.76
CA ASP A 20 -12.57 -8.04 1.71
C ASP A 20 -14.08 -8.37 1.66
N GLU A 21 -14.91 -7.64 2.42
CA GLU A 21 -16.37 -7.75 2.39
C GLU A 21 -16.96 -7.37 1.03
N LEU A 22 -16.45 -6.30 0.42
CA LEU A 22 -16.90 -5.83 -0.89
C LEU A 22 -16.35 -6.66 -2.07
N ASN A 23 -15.41 -7.57 -1.81
CA ASN A 23 -14.70 -8.35 -2.83
C ASN A 23 -14.11 -7.46 -3.95
N VAL A 24 -13.49 -6.34 -3.57
CA VAL A 24 -12.82 -5.44 -4.51
C VAL A 24 -11.31 -5.61 -4.44
N MET A 25 -10.63 -5.30 -5.55
CA MET A 25 -9.17 -5.37 -5.59
C MET A 25 -8.56 -4.27 -4.71
N LYS A 26 -7.51 -4.62 -3.96
CA LYS A 26 -6.65 -3.68 -3.21
C LYS A 26 -5.18 -3.94 -3.49
N MET A 27 -4.39 -2.89 -3.33
CA MET A 27 -2.93 -2.96 -3.24
C MET A 27 -2.52 -2.54 -1.82
N ASP A 28 -1.85 -3.42 -1.08
CA ASP A 28 -1.35 -3.10 0.26
C ASP A 28 0.01 -2.40 0.18
N VAL A 29 -0.04 -1.11 -0.12
CA VAL A 29 1.17 -0.28 -0.20
C VAL A 29 1.84 -0.14 1.18
N ARG A 30 1.11 -0.26 2.29
CA ARG A 30 1.70 -0.14 3.63
C ARG A 30 2.64 -1.31 3.92
N ALA A 31 2.26 -2.53 3.52
CA ALA A 31 3.12 -3.70 3.64
C ALA A 31 4.38 -3.56 2.77
N ALA A 32 4.23 -3.07 1.53
CA ALA A 32 5.35 -2.84 0.62
C ALA A 32 6.35 -1.82 1.19
N PHE A 33 5.86 -0.71 1.73
CA PHE A 33 6.70 0.31 2.36
C PHE A 33 7.50 -0.19 3.56
N LYS A 34 6.88 -1.04 4.39
CA LYS A 34 7.59 -1.70 5.51
C LYS A 34 8.68 -2.67 5.06
N GLN A 35 8.61 -3.17 3.82
CA GLN A 35 9.56 -4.12 3.25
C GLN A 35 10.63 -3.44 2.39
N ALA A 36 10.37 -2.22 1.91
CA ALA A 36 11.22 -1.49 0.96
C ALA A 36 12.50 -0.89 1.57
N GLY A 37 12.59 -0.78 2.90
CA GLY A 37 13.76 -0.22 3.59
C GLY A 37 13.39 0.46 4.90
N ASP A 38 14.29 1.30 5.40
CA ASP A 38 14.04 2.13 6.57
C ASP A 38 13.00 3.22 6.24
N LEU A 39 11.93 3.28 7.04
CA LEU A 39 10.84 4.24 6.83
C LEU A 39 11.32 5.70 6.86
N GLU A 40 12.42 5.96 7.58
CA GLU A 40 13.04 7.28 7.69
C GLU A 40 13.56 7.81 6.34
N ASP A 41 13.96 6.93 5.42
CA ASP A 41 14.42 7.33 4.09
C ASP A 41 13.26 7.56 3.10
N LEU A 42 12.08 7.02 3.42
CA LEU A 42 10.91 6.99 2.53
C LEU A 42 9.86 8.03 2.89
N ILE A 43 9.83 8.50 4.13
CA ILE A 43 8.87 9.48 4.65
C ILE A 43 9.62 10.78 4.96
N SER A 44 9.08 11.93 4.54
CA SER A 44 9.66 13.23 4.88
C SER A 44 9.59 13.52 6.38
N ASP A 45 10.36 14.52 6.81
CA ASP A 45 10.45 14.94 8.22
C ASP A 45 9.11 15.36 8.86
N ASP A 46 8.07 15.60 8.05
CA ASP A 46 6.71 15.86 8.55
C ASP A 46 5.94 14.60 8.99
N GLY A 47 6.52 13.41 8.76
CA GLY A 47 5.96 12.12 9.12
C GLY A 47 4.73 11.70 8.30
N ILE A 48 4.39 12.41 7.23
CA ILE A 48 3.16 12.21 6.45
C ILE A 48 3.45 12.05 4.96
N HIS A 49 4.23 12.95 4.37
CA HIS A 49 4.52 12.89 2.94
C HIS A 49 5.69 11.95 2.67
N LEU A 50 5.77 11.48 1.42
CA LEU A 50 6.87 10.64 0.98
C LEU A 50 8.02 11.50 0.47
N THR A 51 9.25 11.00 0.64
CA THR A 51 10.42 11.51 -0.08
C THR A 51 10.34 11.14 -1.56
N ALA A 52 11.27 11.64 -2.38
CA ALA A 52 11.38 11.22 -3.78
C ALA A 52 11.58 9.70 -3.93
N GLU A 53 12.42 9.09 -3.07
CA GLU A 53 12.61 7.64 -3.05
C GLU A 53 11.36 6.92 -2.51
N GLY A 54 10.65 7.50 -1.55
CA GLY A 54 9.34 7.02 -1.11
C GLY A 54 8.33 6.93 -2.26
N TYR A 55 8.16 7.99 -3.05
CA TYR A 55 7.25 7.97 -4.21
C TYR A 55 7.71 6.98 -5.29
N LYS A 56 9.02 6.80 -5.47
CA LYS A 56 9.56 5.79 -6.38
C LYS A 56 9.26 4.37 -5.91
N ALA A 57 9.36 4.09 -4.61
CA ALA A 57 8.97 2.81 -4.02
C ALA A 57 7.45 2.54 -4.20
N LEU A 58 6.61 3.54 -3.91
CA LEU A 58 5.16 3.47 -4.14
C LEU A 58 4.81 3.15 -5.60
N SER A 59 5.38 3.92 -6.53
CA SER A 59 5.08 3.76 -7.95
C SER A 59 5.54 2.41 -8.48
N MET A 60 6.66 1.87 -8.00
CA MET A 60 7.12 0.53 -8.35
C MET A 60 6.13 -0.55 -7.87
N GLU A 61 5.66 -0.47 -6.63
CA GLU A 61 4.67 -1.41 -6.09
C GLU A 61 3.37 -1.39 -6.91
N ILE A 62 2.84 -0.20 -7.19
CA ILE A 62 1.64 -0.03 -8.02
C ILE A 62 1.84 -0.61 -9.41
N TYR A 63 2.98 -0.30 -10.05
CA TYR A 63 3.30 -0.80 -11.38
C TYR A 63 3.37 -2.33 -11.44
N GLN A 64 4.01 -2.96 -10.44
CA GLN A 64 4.12 -4.41 -10.34
C GLN A 64 2.74 -5.07 -10.15
N ASN A 65 1.91 -4.54 -9.26
CA ASN A 65 0.55 -5.05 -9.03
C ASN A 65 -0.31 -4.94 -10.30
N LEU A 66 -0.33 -3.78 -10.95
CA LEU A 66 -1.06 -3.59 -12.22
C LEU A 66 -0.56 -4.53 -13.32
N THR A 67 0.75 -4.72 -13.41
CA THR A 67 1.36 -5.65 -14.39
C THR A 67 0.96 -7.10 -14.12
N GLN A 68 0.87 -7.49 -12.84
CA GLN A 68 0.42 -8.83 -12.47
C GLN A 68 -1.07 -9.03 -12.79
N TRP A 69 -1.92 -8.06 -12.47
CA TRP A 69 -3.36 -8.15 -12.74
C TRP A 69 -3.67 -8.22 -14.23
N THR A 70 -3.02 -7.39 -15.04
CA THR A 70 -3.18 -7.43 -16.51
C THR A 70 -2.68 -8.73 -17.15
N LYS A 71 -1.69 -9.40 -16.54
CA LYS A 71 -1.28 -10.75 -16.98
C LYS A 71 -2.31 -11.80 -16.63
N ILE A 72 -2.92 -11.73 -15.44
CA ILE A 72 -3.97 -12.66 -15.00
C ILE A 72 -5.19 -12.56 -15.92
N GLU A 73 -5.62 -11.36 -16.27
CA GLU A 73 -6.74 -11.14 -17.21
C GLU A 73 -6.47 -11.80 -18.57
N LYS A 74 -5.24 -11.69 -19.10
CA LYS A 74 -4.88 -12.31 -20.38
C LYS A 74 -4.87 -13.83 -20.34
N VAL A 75 -4.58 -14.45 -19.20
CA VAL A 75 -4.59 -15.91 -19.05
C VAL A 75 -6.01 -16.47 -18.90
N GLN A 76 -6.94 -15.69 -18.33
CA GLN A 76 -8.34 -16.11 -18.16
C GLN A 76 -9.20 -16.01 -19.43
N HIS A 77 -8.68 -15.39 -20.49
CA HIS A 77 -9.40 -15.18 -21.76
C HIS A 77 -8.80 -15.96 -22.95
N ILE A 78 -7.98 -16.99 -22.72
CA ILE A 78 -7.45 -17.92 -23.72
C ILE A 78 -7.96 -19.33 -23.44
#